data_AF-A0A7G9FI79-F1
#
_entry.id   AF-A0A7G9FI79-F1
#
_cell.length_a   1.000
_cell.length_b   1.000
_cell.length_c   1.000
_cell.angle_alpha   90.00
_cell.angle_beta   90.00
_cell.angle_gamma   90.00
#
_symmetry.space_group_name_H-M   'P 1'
#
loop_
_entity.id
_entity.type
_entity.pdbx_description
1 polymer ?
#
loop_
_entity_poly.entity_id
_entity_poly.type
_entity_poly.pdbx_seq_one_letter_code
_entity_poly.pdbx_strand_id
1 'polypeptide(L)'
;MRKLIIAGLAAAIVCGAFAQQNAPTFDDPKASVIAVSSAAVPGKMKDNIKLINLSDDENISFRVYIYNSKKASWNLYGKALLKGFHDGDTIDSDFESKIGKVEYVAVIPDGNGTYKYEAEKKHNDLRIRIYPAKESADESYKKDAVIADVRNIPGVFKDNVKFINETSDKNISFTLYAFNDKNGTWQKAGIAVLKDFGDTDTVDSPLEDSLPSYAYFAVVSRSGKTYAYDFRKANKDFIITVR
;
A
#
# COMPACT_ATOMS: atom_id res chain seq x y z
N MET A 1 -10.10 30.85 -44.76
CA MET A 1 -9.34 30.11 -43.72
C MET A 1 -10.31 29.43 -42.78
N ARG A 2 -10.60 28.13 -43.00
CA ARG A 2 -11.47 27.33 -42.13
C ARG A 2 -10.60 26.66 -41.07
N LYS A 3 -10.83 26.96 -39.79
CA LYS A 3 -10.14 26.33 -38.65
C LYS A 3 -10.78 24.97 -38.39
N LEU A 4 -10.01 23.90 -38.57
CA LEU A 4 -10.34 22.55 -38.12
C LEU A 4 -10.14 22.49 -36.59
N ILE A 5 -11.24 22.33 -35.86
CA ILE A 5 -11.20 21.98 -34.44
C ILE A 5 -11.09 20.46 -34.38
N ILE A 6 -9.92 19.96 -34.03
CA ILE A 6 -9.70 18.55 -33.71
C ILE A 6 -10.26 18.33 -32.30
N ALA A 7 -11.48 17.77 -32.22
CA ALA A 7 -12.00 17.24 -30.98
C ALA A 7 -11.25 15.95 -30.66
N GLY A 8 -10.31 16.03 -29.71
CA GLY A 8 -9.64 14.87 -29.15
C GLY A 8 -10.66 14.02 -28.38
N LEU A 9 -11.00 12.87 -28.95
CA LEU A 9 -11.84 11.86 -28.31
C LEU A 9 -11.04 11.26 -27.14
N ALA A 10 -11.42 11.59 -25.90
CA ALA A 10 -10.91 10.90 -24.72
C ALA A 10 -11.40 9.46 -24.76
N ALA A 11 -10.52 8.53 -25.11
CA ALA A 11 -10.77 7.10 -24.94
C ALA A 11 -10.75 6.79 -23.44
N ALA A 12 -11.93 6.85 -22.82
CA ALA A 12 -12.15 6.27 -21.50
C ALA A 12 -11.92 4.76 -21.61
N ILE A 13 -10.86 4.27 -20.99
CA ILE A 13 -10.53 2.84 -20.90
C ILE A 13 -11.56 2.19 -19.98
N VAL A 14 -12.71 1.80 -20.53
CA VAL A 14 -13.65 0.88 -19.90
C VAL A 14 -13.15 -0.54 -20.19
N CYS A 15 -12.02 -0.94 -19.61
CA CYS A 15 -11.52 -2.32 -19.70
C CYS A 15 -11.82 -3.18 -18.46
N GLY A 16 -12.48 -2.64 -17.44
CA GLY A 16 -12.76 -3.37 -16.19
C GLY A 16 -13.96 -4.32 -16.24
N ALA A 17 -14.96 -4.08 -17.10
CA ALA A 17 -16.25 -4.76 -16.98
C ALA A 17 -16.33 -6.14 -17.66
N PHE A 18 -15.59 -6.38 -18.74
CA PHE A 18 -15.73 -7.63 -19.51
C PHE A 18 -15.00 -8.84 -18.91
N ALA A 19 -13.92 -8.64 -18.15
CA ALA A 19 -13.16 -9.74 -17.54
C ALA A 19 -13.86 -10.32 -16.28
N GLN A 20 -14.75 -9.56 -15.65
CA GLN A 20 -15.41 -9.97 -14.40
C GLN A 20 -16.63 -10.87 -14.64
N GLN A 21 -17.26 -10.81 -15.82
CA GLN A 21 -18.49 -11.55 -16.15
C GLN A 21 -18.32 -13.07 -16.31
N ASN A 22 -17.10 -13.58 -16.51
CA ASN A 22 -16.82 -15.01 -16.69
C ASN A 22 -15.80 -15.55 -15.68
N ALA A 23 -15.65 -14.89 -14.53
CA ALA A 23 -14.74 -15.38 -13.50
C ALA A 23 -15.21 -16.74 -12.98
N PRO A 24 -14.29 -17.72 -12.79
CA PRO A 24 -14.65 -19.00 -12.19
C PRO A 24 -15.20 -18.78 -10.78
N THR A 25 -16.27 -19.49 -10.44
CA THR A 25 -16.89 -19.41 -9.12
C THR A 25 -15.93 -19.89 -8.05
N PHE A 26 -15.95 -19.23 -6.89
CA PHE A 26 -15.23 -19.65 -5.69
C PHE A 26 -16.25 -19.73 -4.55
N ASP A 27 -16.33 -20.87 -3.86
CA ASP A 27 -17.46 -21.17 -2.96
C ASP A 27 -17.37 -20.41 -1.61
N ASP A 28 -16.21 -19.87 -1.26
CA ASP A 28 -16.02 -19.05 -0.08
C ASP A 28 -16.50 -17.60 -0.33
N PRO A 29 -17.55 -17.11 0.38
CA PRO A 29 -18.09 -15.77 0.16
C PRO A 29 -17.13 -14.64 0.58
N LYS A 30 -16.05 -14.95 1.32
CA LYS A 30 -14.99 -13.98 1.65
C LYS A 30 -13.94 -13.86 0.55
N ALA A 31 -13.95 -14.76 -0.43
CA ALA A 31 -12.96 -14.76 -1.49
C ALA A 31 -13.16 -13.57 -2.44
N SER A 32 -12.08 -12.88 -2.74
CA SER A 32 -12.01 -11.95 -3.86
C SER A 32 -11.30 -12.62 -5.03
N VAL A 33 -12.04 -12.87 -6.12
CA VAL A 33 -11.50 -13.43 -7.36
C VAL A 33 -11.01 -12.30 -8.25
N ILE A 34 -9.72 -12.37 -8.62
CA ILE A 34 -9.00 -11.34 -9.36
C ILE A 34 -8.51 -11.95 -10.67
N ALA A 35 -8.88 -11.34 -11.80
CA ALA A 35 -8.32 -11.70 -13.10
C ALA A 35 -6.89 -11.14 -13.22
N VAL A 36 -5.92 -12.01 -13.50
CA VAL A 36 -4.49 -11.69 -13.55
C VAL A 36 -3.83 -12.06 -14.88
N SER A 37 -4.63 -12.41 -15.90
CA SER A 37 -4.15 -12.63 -17.26
C SER A 37 -3.41 -11.38 -17.80
N SER A 38 -2.62 -11.53 -18.87
CA SER A 38 -1.94 -10.39 -19.51
C SER A 38 -2.91 -9.35 -20.09
N ALA A 39 -4.14 -9.75 -20.40
CA ALA A 39 -5.19 -8.85 -20.86
C ALA A 39 -5.80 -8.04 -19.70
N ALA A 40 -5.91 -8.63 -18.50
CA ALA A 40 -6.46 -7.95 -17.32
C ALA A 40 -5.42 -7.09 -16.60
N VAL A 41 -4.22 -7.62 -16.41
CA VAL A 41 -3.10 -6.94 -15.74
C VAL A 41 -1.89 -6.96 -16.69
N PRO A 42 -1.53 -5.82 -17.30
CA PRO A 42 -0.37 -5.74 -18.20
C PRO A 42 0.93 -6.17 -17.50
N GLY A 43 1.85 -6.78 -18.25
CA GLY A 43 3.17 -7.17 -17.77
C GLY A 43 3.38 -8.69 -17.63
N LYS A 44 4.50 -9.07 -17.02
CA LYS A 44 4.93 -10.47 -16.85
C LYS A 44 4.80 -10.89 -15.40
N MET A 45 4.32 -12.11 -15.19
CA MET A 45 4.23 -12.80 -13.91
C MET A 45 4.91 -14.15 -14.12
N LYS A 46 6.05 -14.39 -13.51
CA LYS A 46 6.85 -15.61 -13.70
C LYS A 46 7.32 -16.21 -12.40
N ASP A 47 7.57 -15.36 -11.42
CA ASP A 47 8.36 -15.72 -10.25
C ASP A 47 7.40 -15.99 -9.09
N ASN A 48 6.80 -14.95 -8.49
CA ASN A 48 5.99 -15.13 -7.28
C ASN A 48 4.65 -14.38 -7.29
N ILE A 49 3.80 -14.73 -6.33
CA ILE A 49 2.68 -13.89 -5.87
C ILE A 49 3.08 -13.25 -4.55
N LYS A 50 3.02 -11.92 -4.50
CA LYS A 50 3.30 -11.10 -3.31
C LYS A 50 2.03 -10.38 -2.88
N LEU A 51 1.69 -10.44 -1.60
CA LEU A 51 0.65 -9.58 -1.02
C LEU A 51 1.32 -8.35 -0.40
N ILE A 52 0.68 -7.18 -0.50
CA ILE A 52 1.15 -5.93 0.12
C ILE A 52 -0.01 -5.31 0.88
N ASN A 53 0.16 -5.09 2.18
CA ASN A 53 -0.86 -4.48 3.01
C ASN A 53 -0.83 -2.96 2.88
N LEU A 54 -1.92 -2.36 2.41
CA LEU A 54 -2.15 -0.92 2.38
C LEU A 54 -3.39 -0.54 3.20
N SER A 55 -3.82 -1.44 4.09
CA SER A 55 -4.85 -1.21 5.09
C SER A 55 -4.23 -0.89 6.46
N ASP A 56 -5.07 -0.42 7.37
CA ASP A 56 -4.68 -0.16 8.76
C ASP A 56 -4.67 -1.41 9.64
N ASP A 57 -5.20 -2.52 9.14
CA ASP A 57 -5.28 -3.77 9.89
C ASP A 57 -3.89 -4.41 10.03
N GLU A 58 -3.63 -4.98 11.21
CA GLU A 58 -2.37 -5.61 11.57
C GLU A 58 -2.55 -7.11 11.81
N ASN A 59 -1.47 -7.87 11.60
CA ASN A 59 -1.43 -9.32 11.77
C ASN A 59 -2.55 -10.05 11.00
N ILE A 60 -2.76 -9.64 9.75
CA ILE A 60 -3.79 -10.19 8.88
C ILE A 60 -3.23 -11.34 8.05
N SER A 61 -3.90 -12.49 8.11
CA SER A 61 -3.53 -13.69 7.37
C SER A 61 -4.43 -13.88 6.15
N PHE A 62 -3.84 -14.35 5.06
CA PHE A 62 -4.54 -14.67 3.83
C PHE A 62 -4.21 -16.07 3.35
N ARG A 63 -5.22 -16.73 2.77
CA ARG A 63 -5.04 -17.88 1.88
C ARG A 63 -5.17 -17.41 0.43
N VAL A 64 -4.28 -17.88 -0.42
CA VAL A 64 -4.27 -17.54 -1.85
C VAL A 64 -4.40 -18.80 -2.67
N TYR A 65 -5.34 -18.77 -3.62
CA TYR A 65 -5.63 -19.85 -4.54
C TYR A 65 -5.41 -19.39 -5.96
N ILE A 66 -4.99 -20.32 -6.82
CA ILE A 66 -4.85 -20.09 -8.26
C ILE A 66 -5.78 -21.03 -9.02
N TYR A 67 -6.38 -20.52 -10.09
CA TYR A 67 -7.27 -21.32 -10.92
C TYR A 67 -6.50 -22.12 -11.97
N ASN A 68 -6.79 -23.41 -12.07
CA ASN A 68 -6.31 -24.27 -13.13
C ASN A 68 -7.39 -24.44 -14.20
N SER A 69 -7.31 -23.64 -15.27
CA SER A 69 -8.28 -23.64 -16.36
C SER A 69 -8.39 -24.99 -17.08
N LYS A 70 -7.35 -25.85 -17.05
CA LYS A 70 -7.40 -27.18 -17.67
C LYS A 70 -8.23 -28.20 -16.86
N LYS A 71 -8.22 -28.06 -15.54
CA LYS A 71 -8.93 -28.96 -14.61
C LYS A 71 -10.23 -28.34 -14.08
N ALA A 72 -10.50 -27.09 -14.46
CA ALA A 72 -11.58 -26.27 -13.94
C ALA A 72 -11.64 -26.25 -12.41
N SER A 73 -10.47 -26.17 -11.75
CA SER A 73 -10.34 -26.32 -10.30
C SER A 73 -9.45 -25.26 -9.66
N TRP A 74 -9.76 -24.90 -8.41
CA TRP A 74 -8.91 -24.05 -7.58
C TRP A 74 -7.89 -24.87 -6.82
N ASN A 75 -6.63 -24.42 -6.81
CA ASN A 75 -5.56 -25.02 -6.01
C ASN A 75 -5.05 -23.99 -5.01
N LEU A 76 -4.86 -24.41 -3.76
CA LEU A 76 -4.19 -23.58 -2.77
C LEU A 76 -2.76 -23.34 -3.27
N TYR A 77 -2.41 -22.08 -3.45
CA TYR A 77 -1.05 -21.66 -3.78
C TYR A 77 -0.25 -21.53 -2.50
N GLY A 78 -0.78 -20.84 -1.49
CA GLY A 78 -0.12 -20.74 -0.20
C GLY A 78 -0.83 -19.78 0.75
N LYS A 79 -0.10 -19.37 1.78
CA LYS A 79 -0.57 -18.46 2.83
C LYS A 79 0.38 -17.28 2.97
N ALA A 80 -0.14 -16.15 3.42
CA ALA A 80 0.63 -14.96 3.73
C ALA A 80 0.20 -14.38 5.08
N LEU A 81 1.14 -13.81 5.82
CA LEU A 81 0.88 -13.05 7.05
C LEU A 81 1.45 -11.64 6.89
N LEU A 82 0.58 -10.63 6.95
CA LEU A 82 0.98 -9.23 6.86
C LEU A 82 0.86 -8.60 8.25
N LYS A 83 1.99 -8.14 8.79
CA LYS A 83 2.13 -7.68 10.17
C LYS A 83 1.59 -6.28 10.38
N GLY A 84 1.61 -5.42 9.35
CA GLY A 84 1.08 -4.07 9.44
C GLY A 84 1.10 -3.35 8.10
N PHE A 85 0.88 -2.03 8.12
CA PHE A 85 0.84 -1.21 6.92
C PHE A 85 2.17 -1.26 6.15
N HIS A 86 2.06 -1.33 4.83
CA HIS A 86 3.13 -1.51 3.86
C HIS A 86 3.94 -2.81 3.98
N ASP A 87 3.61 -3.69 4.95
CA ASP A 87 4.22 -5.01 5.01
C ASP A 87 3.85 -5.82 3.78
N GLY A 88 4.79 -6.62 3.30
CA GLY A 88 4.62 -7.39 2.08
C GLY A 88 5.25 -8.76 2.17
N ASP A 89 4.42 -9.78 1.97
CA ASP A 89 4.81 -11.18 2.09
C ASP A 89 4.79 -11.86 0.72
N THR A 90 5.88 -12.57 0.41
CA THR A 90 5.99 -13.36 -0.82
C THR A 90 5.57 -14.77 -0.48
N ILE A 91 4.50 -15.23 -1.11
CA ILE A 91 3.88 -16.50 -0.74
C ILE A 91 4.79 -17.65 -1.15
N ASP A 92 5.30 -18.37 -0.16
CA ASP A 92 5.99 -19.63 -0.38
C ASP A 92 4.97 -20.70 -0.81
N SER A 93 5.30 -21.42 -1.87
CA SER A 93 4.39 -22.35 -2.52
C SER A 93 5.13 -23.55 -3.10
N ASP A 94 4.71 -24.75 -2.71
CA ASP A 94 5.15 -26.00 -3.32
C ASP A 94 4.56 -26.25 -4.71
N PHE A 95 3.83 -25.28 -5.27
CA PHE A 95 3.15 -25.47 -6.55
C PHE A 95 4.16 -25.53 -7.70
N GLU A 96 4.41 -26.75 -8.18
CA GLU A 96 5.44 -27.09 -9.18
C GLU A 96 5.29 -26.36 -10.55
N SER A 97 4.14 -25.74 -10.82
CA SER A 97 3.87 -25.16 -12.14
C SER A 97 4.05 -23.65 -12.17
N LYS A 98 4.59 -23.16 -13.30
CA LYS A 98 4.89 -21.74 -13.51
C LYS A 98 3.61 -20.90 -13.42
N ILE A 99 3.58 -19.98 -12.45
CA ILE A 99 2.45 -19.05 -12.25
C ILE A 99 2.13 -18.24 -13.52
N GLY A 100 3.06 -18.06 -14.45
CA GLY A 100 2.85 -17.23 -15.66
C GLY A 100 1.78 -17.67 -16.64
N LYS A 101 1.04 -18.75 -16.37
CA LYS A 101 -0.15 -19.17 -17.12
C LYS A 101 -1.46 -19.05 -16.32
N VAL A 102 -1.39 -18.59 -15.07
CA VAL A 102 -2.57 -18.40 -14.23
C VAL A 102 -3.38 -17.21 -14.74
N GLU A 103 -4.68 -17.41 -14.89
CA GLU A 103 -5.61 -16.38 -15.37
C GLU A 103 -6.39 -15.74 -14.22
N TYR A 104 -6.60 -16.47 -13.12
CA TYR A 104 -7.36 -16.01 -11.96
C TYR A 104 -6.68 -16.42 -10.65
N VAL A 105 -6.72 -15.50 -9.70
CA VAL A 105 -6.27 -15.69 -8.32
C VAL A 105 -7.46 -15.41 -7.41
N ALA A 106 -7.66 -16.23 -6.38
CA ALA A 106 -8.60 -15.92 -5.30
C ALA A 106 -7.82 -15.63 -4.02
N VAL A 107 -8.11 -14.50 -3.38
CA VAL A 107 -7.51 -14.10 -2.09
C VAL A 107 -8.59 -14.13 -1.03
N ILE A 108 -8.31 -14.80 0.09
CA ILE A 108 -9.27 -15.00 1.17
C ILE A 108 -8.64 -14.56 2.50
N PRO A 109 -9.19 -13.56 3.19
CA PRO A 109 -8.76 -13.26 4.56
C PRO A 109 -9.20 -14.38 5.51
N ASP A 110 -8.33 -14.79 6.43
CA ASP A 110 -8.69 -15.78 7.45
C ASP A 110 -9.66 -15.20 8.51
N GLY A 111 -9.67 -13.87 8.67
CA GLY A 111 -10.57 -13.14 9.57
C GLY A 111 -11.90 -12.71 8.92
N ASN A 112 -12.57 -11.72 9.55
CA ASN A 112 -13.78 -11.09 9.02
C ASN A 112 -13.50 -9.72 8.35
N GLY A 113 -12.22 -9.38 8.18
CA GLY A 113 -11.82 -8.16 7.47
C GLY A 113 -12.35 -8.17 6.04
N THR A 114 -12.84 -7.02 5.59
CA THR A 114 -13.29 -6.82 4.20
C THR A 114 -12.33 -5.84 3.54
N TYR A 115 -11.82 -6.21 2.37
CA TYR A 115 -10.77 -5.46 1.69
C TYR A 115 -11.11 -5.25 0.22
N LYS A 116 -10.49 -4.21 -0.35
CA LYS A 116 -10.40 -4.00 -1.79
C LYS A 116 -9.01 -4.47 -2.25
N TYR A 117 -8.93 -5.06 -3.42
CA TYR A 117 -7.69 -5.60 -3.96
C TYR A 117 -7.36 -4.95 -5.31
N GLU A 118 -6.09 -4.65 -5.52
CA GLU A 118 -5.57 -4.23 -6.83
C GLU A 118 -4.36 -5.09 -7.19
N ALA A 119 -4.30 -5.54 -8.44
CA ALA A 119 -3.24 -6.39 -8.94
C ALA A 119 -2.32 -5.62 -9.89
N GLU A 120 -1.01 -5.75 -9.70
CA GLU A 120 0.00 -5.24 -10.61
C GLU A 120 1.04 -6.33 -10.93
N LYS A 121 1.70 -6.22 -12.08
CA LYS A 121 2.85 -7.06 -12.42
C LYS A 121 4.11 -6.22 -12.45
N LYS A 122 5.05 -6.50 -11.55
CA LYS A 122 6.27 -5.72 -11.39
C LYS A 122 7.43 -6.63 -11.02
N HIS A 123 8.56 -6.45 -11.70
CA HIS A 123 9.76 -7.30 -11.54
C HIS A 123 9.48 -8.81 -11.69
N ASN A 124 8.59 -9.19 -12.60
CA ASN A 124 8.10 -10.56 -12.82
C ASN A 124 7.28 -11.18 -11.68
N ASP A 125 6.98 -10.44 -10.62
CA ASP A 125 6.01 -10.85 -9.60
C ASP A 125 4.62 -10.32 -9.94
N LEU A 126 3.60 -11.06 -9.51
CA LEU A 126 2.27 -10.49 -9.30
C LEU A 126 2.19 -9.94 -7.88
N ARG A 127 1.96 -8.64 -7.77
CA ARG A 127 1.73 -7.99 -6.49
C ARG A 127 0.25 -7.69 -6.35
N ILE A 128 -0.34 -8.16 -5.27
CA ILE A 128 -1.74 -7.87 -4.92
C ILE A 128 -1.70 -6.92 -3.74
N ARG A 129 -2.08 -5.66 -4.00
CA ARG A 129 -2.20 -4.59 -3.04
C ARG A 129 -3.55 -4.66 -2.35
N ILE A 130 -3.55 -4.60 -1.02
CA ILE A 130 -4.73 -4.81 -0.18
C ILE A 130 -5.08 -3.49 0.49
N TYR A 131 -6.22 -2.93 0.13
CA TYR A 131 -6.74 -1.67 0.64
C TYR A 131 -7.93 -1.94 1.58
N PRO A 132 -8.24 -1.01 2.51
CA PRO A 132 -9.49 -1.10 3.25
C PRO A 132 -10.68 -1.07 2.28
N ALA A 133 -11.74 -1.83 2.56
CA ALA A 133 -12.91 -1.89 1.67
C ALA A 133 -13.64 -0.55 1.50
N LYS A 134 -13.53 0.33 2.48
CA LYS A 134 -13.97 1.72 2.42
C LYS A 134 -12.82 2.59 2.86
N GLU A 135 -12.50 3.61 2.08
CA GLU A 135 -11.62 4.68 2.54
C GLU A 135 -12.26 5.31 3.77
N SER A 136 -11.52 5.36 4.87
CA SER A 136 -12.00 6.02 6.08
C SER A 136 -12.11 7.51 5.80
N ALA A 137 -13.33 8.04 5.85
CA ALA A 137 -13.57 9.48 5.88
C ALA A 137 -13.30 10.07 7.29
N ASP A 138 -12.87 9.23 8.24
CA ASP A 138 -12.56 9.69 9.59
C ASP A 138 -11.22 10.43 9.60
N GLU A 139 -11.31 11.75 9.48
CA GLU A 139 -10.19 12.66 9.64
C GLU A 139 -9.94 13.05 11.11
N SER A 140 -10.53 12.33 12.08
CA SER A 140 -10.33 12.59 13.52
C SER A 140 -8.84 12.65 13.90
N TYR A 141 -7.99 11.86 13.23
CA TYR A 141 -6.54 11.88 13.39
C TYR A 141 -5.92 13.28 13.19
N LYS A 142 -6.54 14.15 12.38
CA LYS A 142 -6.04 15.52 12.17
C LYS A 142 -6.09 16.38 13.43
N LYS A 143 -6.95 16.06 14.40
CA LYS A 143 -7.06 16.82 15.65
C LYS A 143 -5.83 16.68 16.53
N ASP A 144 -5.23 15.49 16.51
CA ASP A 144 -4.06 15.14 17.32
C ASP A 144 -2.76 15.14 16.49
N ALA A 145 -2.87 15.46 15.20
CA ALA A 145 -1.75 15.50 14.28
C ALA A 145 -0.89 16.74 14.50
N VAL A 146 0.43 16.54 14.54
CA VAL A 146 1.39 17.63 14.38
C VAL A 146 1.77 17.73 12.91
N ILE A 147 1.50 18.87 12.28
CA ILE A 147 1.73 19.11 10.86
C ILE A 147 2.99 19.95 10.67
N ALA A 148 3.91 19.46 9.85
CA ALA A 148 5.09 20.19 9.40
C ALA A 148 4.93 20.61 7.93
N ASP A 149 5.09 21.90 7.65
CA ASP A 149 5.35 22.39 6.29
C ASP A 149 6.84 22.27 6.00
N VAL A 150 7.21 21.26 5.22
CA VAL A 150 8.60 20.94 4.96
C VAL A 150 9.28 22.04 4.15
N ARG A 151 8.55 22.89 3.43
CA ARG A 151 9.13 24.01 2.68
C ARG A 151 9.70 25.08 3.60
N ASN A 152 9.15 25.21 4.81
CA ASN A 152 9.57 26.21 5.80
C ASN A 152 10.76 25.75 6.65
N ILE A 153 11.20 24.49 6.50
CA ILE A 153 12.33 23.93 7.25
C ILE A 153 13.61 24.14 6.43
N PRO A 154 14.66 24.77 6.99
CA PRO A 154 15.93 24.95 6.29
C PRO A 154 16.57 23.63 5.85
N GLY A 155 17.28 23.66 4.71
CA GLY A 155 18.01 22.51 4.17
C GLY A 155 17.29 21.81 3.02
N VAL A 156 17.85 20.67 2.59
CA VAL A 156 17.42 19.92 1.41
C VAL A 156 16.83 18.58 1.84
N PHE A 157 15.63 18.26 1.34
CA PHE A 157 14.98 16.95 1.47
C PHE A 157 14.88 16.32 0.07
N LYS A 158 15.48 15.14 -0.10
CA LYS A 158 15.52 14.39 -1.38
C LYS A 158 15.38 12.88 -1.23
N ASP A 159 15.58 12.37 -0.02
CA ASP A 159 15.70 10.93 0.19
C ASP A 159 14.53 10.43 1.03
N ASN A 160 14.67 10.35 2.37
CA ASN A 160 13.69 9.64 3.21
C ASN A 160 13.10 10.51 4.32
N VAL A 161 12.02 10.03 4.93
CA VAL A 161 11.55 10.54 6.23
C VAL A 161 12.05 9.61 7.32
N LYS A 162 12.72 10.17 8.33
CA LYS A 162 13.32 9.43 9.44
C LYS A 162 12.80 9.93 10.78
N PHE A 163 12.42 9.01 11.64
CA PHE A 163 12.05 9.28 13.02
C PHE A 163 13.23 9.02 13.95
N ILE A 164 13.33 9.82 15.01
CA ILE A 164 14.30 9.66 16.11
C ILE A 164 13.55 9.75 17.42
N ASN A 165 13.77 8.81 18.34
CA ASN A 165 13.20 8.86 19.69
C ASN A 165 14.16 9.56 20.65
N GLU A 166 13.81 10.74 21.15
CA GLU A 166 14.51 11.41 22.26
C GLU A 166 13.67 11.39 23.56
N THR A 167 12.62 10.58 23.60
CA THR A 167 11.77 10.38 24.78
C THR A 167 12.29 9.21 25.64
N SER A 168 11.86 9.15 26.90
CA SER A 168 12.07 7.96 27.75
C SER A 168 11.12 6.81 27.44
N ASP A 169 10.11 7.01 26.59
CA ASP A 169 9.14 5.98 26.25
C ASP A 169 9.76 4.90 25.37
N LYS A 170 9.18 3.71 25.45
CA LYS A 170 9.61 2.52 24.71
C LYS A 170 8.49 1.98 23.86
N ASN A 171 8.86 1.37 22.72
CA ASN A 171 7.93 0.77 21.76
C ASN A 171 6.81 1.74 21.33
N ILE A 172 7.17 2.99 21.06
CA ILE A 172 6.25 4.00 20.55
C ILE A 172 6.14 3.88 19.04
N SER A 173 4.98 4.21 18.48
CA SER A 173 4.77 4.16 17.04
C SER A 173 3.94 5.33 16.54
N PHE A 174 4.23 5.74 15.31
CA PHE A 174 3.66 6.91 14.68
C PHE A 174 3.14 6.55 13.29
N THR A 175 1.98 7.08 12.94
CA THR A 175 1.53 7.09 11.56
C THR A 175 1.96 8.41 10.93
N LEU A 176 2.61 8.32 9.77
CA LEU A 176 2.96 9.46 8.95
C LEU A 176 1.94 9.59 7.82
N TYR A 177 1.37 10.76 7.66
CA TYR A 177 0.60 11.14 6.47
C TYR A 177 1.35 12.21 5.70
N ALA A 178 1.19 12.22 4.39
CA ALA A 178 1.74 13.22 3.49
C ALA A 178 0.62 13.89 2.68
N PHE A 179 0.79 15.18 2.42
CA PHE A 179 -0.14 15.97 1.61
C PHE A 179 0.63 16.82 0.60
N ASN A 180 0.13 16.85 -0.62
CA ASN A 180 0.58 17.77 -1.64
C ASN A 180 -0.63 18.52 -2.22
N ASP A 181 -0.40 19.77 -2.62
CA ASP A 181 -1.46 20.65 -3.13
C ASP A 181 -2.06 20.13 -4.45
N LYS A 182 -1.36 19.21 -5.14
CA LYS A 182 -1.80 18.63 -6.42
C LYS A 182 -2.91 17.60 -6.26
N ASN A 183 -2.79 16.73 -5.25
CA ASN A 183 -3.71 15.61 -5.03
C ASN A 183 -4.85 15.99 -4.08
N GLY A 184 -4.67 17.06 -3.29
CA GLY A 184 -5.72 17.66 -2.47
C GLY A 184 -6.22 16.75 -1.32
N THR A 185 -5.54 15.64 -1.06
CA THR A 185 -5.91 14.65 -0.05
C THR A 185 -4.69 14.20 0.75
N TRP A 186 -4.90 13.90 2.04
CA TRP A 186 -3.87 13.31 2.89
C TRP A 186 -3.76 11.83 2.56
N GLN A 187 -2.54 11.35 2.38
CA GLN A 187 -2.25 9.96 2.08
C GLN A 187 -1.39 9.38 3.20
N LYS A 188 -1.70 8.17 3.66
CA LYS A 188 -0.86 7.46 4.62
C LYS A 188 0.48 7.15 3.96
N ALA A 189 1.53 7.81 4.44
CA ALA A 189 2.88 7.69 3.91
C ALA A 189 3.63 6.51 4.52
N GLY A 190 3.31 6.10 5.74
CA GLY A 190 3.92 4.94 6.38
C GLY A 190 3.73 4.92 7.88
N ILE A 191 4.37 3.96 8.53
CA ILE A 191 4.42 3.81 9.98
C ILE A 191 5.89 3.84 10.41
N ALA A 192 6.17 4.54 11.51
CA ALA A 192 7.44 4.48 12.21
C ALA A 192 7.28 3.79 13.56
N VAL A 193 8.22 2.93 13.94
CA VAL A 193 8.27 2.23 15.23
C VAL A 193 9.62 2.46 15.88
N LEU A 194 9.62 3.02 17.10
CA LEU A 194 10.83 3.34 17.86
C LEU A 194 10.81 2.57 19.18
N LYS A 195 11.86 1.77 19.41
CA LYS A 195 11.91 0.80 20.52
C LYS A 195 12.40 1.40 21.82
N ASP A 196 13.44 2.23 21.77
CA ASP A 196 14.09 2.80 22.95
C ASP A 196 14.60 4.24 22.66
N PHE A 197 15.12 4.90 23.67
CA PHE A 197 15.78 6.21 23.53
C PHE A 197 16.96 6.13 22.54
N GLY A 198 17.06 7.10 21.65
CA GLY A 198 18.06 7.19 20.59
C GLY A 198 17.78 6.29 19.40
N ASP A 199 16.73 5.47 19.43
CA ASP A 199 16.34 4.62 18.31
C ASP A 199 15.89 5.47 17.11
N THR A 200 16.09 4.92 15.92
CA THR A 200 15.75 5.59 14.67
C THR A 200 15.05 4.65 13.73
N ASP A 201 14.02 5.14 13.05
CA ASP A 201 13.31 4.37 12.04
C ASP A 201 13.13 5.20 10.76
N THR A 202 13.29 4.56 9.60
CA THR A 202 13.12 5.20 8.30
C THR A 202 11.80 4.72 7.72
N VAL A 203 10.91 5.67 7.43
CA VAL A 203 9.56 5.35 6.97
C VAL A 203 9.62 4.70 5.59
N ASP A 204 9.24 3.42 5.54
CA ASP A 204 8.98 2.73 4.29
C ASP A 204 7.60 3.13 3.75
N SER A 205 7.55 3.55 2.49
CA SER A 205 6.40 4.27 1.93
C SER A 205 5.90 3.66 0.62
N PRO A 206 4.56 3.45 0.48
CA PRO A 206 3.95 3.05 -0.77
C PRO A 206 3.75 4.19 -1.77
N LEU A 207 4.01 5.44 -1.37
CA LEU A 207 3.68 6.59 -2.21
C LEU A 207 4.54 6.58 -3.47
N GLU A 208 3.88 6.49 -4.63
CA GLU A 208 4.52 6.38 -5.94
C GLU A 208 5.30 7.65 -6.32
N ASP A 209 4.88 8.80 -5.80
CA ASP A 209 5.63 10.03 -5.80
C ASP A 209 6.71 9.97 -4.70
N SER A 210 7.97 10.23 -5.04
CA SER A 210 9.03 10.31 -4.03
C SER A 210 8.58 11.25 -2.90
N LEU A 211 8.67 10.81 -1.63
CA LEU A 211 8.31 11.59 -0.43
C LEU A 211 8.73 13.08 -0.50
N PRO A 212 9.91 13.45 -1.04
CA PRO A 212 10.32 14.86 -1.23
C PRO A 212 9.38 15.76 -2.03
N SER A 213 8.45 15.20 -2.82
CA SER A 213 7.49 15.97 -3.61
C SER A 213 6.31 16.50 -2.77
N TYR A 214 6.11 15.97 -1.57
CA TYR A 214 5.04 16.38 -0.67
C TYR A 214 5.44 17.61 0.14
N ALA A 215 4.52 18.56 0.26
CA ALA A 215 4.77 19.83 0.94
C ALA A 215 4.55 19.74 2.45
N TYR A 216 3.58 18.93 2.87
CA TYR A 216 3.17 18.81 4.25
C TYR A 216 3.22 17.36 4.72
N PHE A 217 3.63 17.18 5.97
CA PHE A 217 3.62 15.89 6.64
C PHE A 217 2.91 16.02 7.98
N ALA A 218 2.04 15.07 8.29
CA ALA A 218 1.32 15.00 9.55
C ALA A 218 1.77 13.77 10.33
N VAL A 219 2.15 13.99 11.58
CA VAL A 219 2.59 12.93 12.50
C VAL A 219 1.49 12.69 13.50
N VAL A 220 1.06 11.43 13.61
CA VAL A 220 0.02 10.99 14.55
C VAL A 220 0.55 9.88 15.43
N SER A 221 0.52 10.08 16.74
CA SER A 221 0.85 9.04 17.72
C SER A 221 -0.20 7.94 17.70
N ARG A 222 0.22 6.68 17.55
CA ARG A 222 -0.71 5.54 17.52
C ARG A 222 -1.24 5.17 18.91
N SER A 223 -0.61 5.65 19.97
CA SER A 223 -1.09 5.46 21.36
C SER A 223 -2.05 6.57 21.82
N GLY A 224 -2.25 7.61 21.01
CA GLY A 224 -2.99 8.82 21.39
C GLY A 224 -2.23 9.74 22.37
N LYS A 225 -1.03 9.35 22.83
CA LYS A 225 -0.19 10.22 23.66
C LYS A 225 0.36 11.38 22.81
N THR A 226 0.27 12.59 23.34
CA THR A 226 0.88 13.78 22.75
C THR A 226 2.38 13.83 23.06
N TYR A 227 3.16 14.22 22.07
CA TYR A 227 4.61 14.45 22.17
C TYR A 227 4.95 15.84 21.66
N ALA A 228 6.14 16.32 22.02
CA ALA A 228 6.76 17.43 21.31
C ALA A 228 7.54 16.88 20.11
N TYR A 229 7.66 17.70 19.07
CA TYR A 229 8.37 17.32 17.85
C TYR A 229 9.33 18.42 17.44
N ASP A 230 10.53 18.01 17.04
CA ASP A 230 11.48 18.86 16.31
C ASP A 230 11.62 18.35 14.87
N PHE A 231 11.66 19.28 13.92
CA PHE A 231 11.66 18.98 12.51
C PHE A 231 12.86 19.62 11.84
N ARG A 232 13.69 18.81 11.18
CA ARG A 232 14.89 19.31 10.49
C ARG A 232 15.17 18.54 9.21
N LYS A 233 15.97 19.13 8.33
CA LYS A 233 16.53 18.43 7.18
C LYS A 233 18.02 18.22 7.39
N ALA A 234 18.48 16.99 7.27
CA ALA A 234 19.91 16.67 7.35
C ALA A 234 20.21 15.45 6.49
N ASN A 235 21.39 15.44 5.85
CA ASN A 235 21.82 14.35 4.97
C ASN A 235 20.79 13.98 3.89
N LYS A 236 20.04 14.98 3.38
CA LYS A 236 18.94 14.83 2.41
C LYS A 236 17.68 14.13 2.94
N ASP A 237 17.65 13.72 4.20
CA ASP A 237 16.46 13.20 4.87
C ASP A 237 15.65 14.32 5.52
N PHE A 238 14.33 14.13 5.62
CA PHE A 238 13.47 14.86 6.54
C PHE A 238 13.42 14.11 7.87
N ILE A 239 13.95 14.72 8.93
CA ILE A 239 14.08 14.11 10.25
C ILE A 239 13.02 14.68 11.19
N ILE A 240 12.30 13.76 11.83
CA ILE A 240 11.28 14.00 12.84
C ILE A 240 11.78 13.46 14.17
N THR A 241 12.18 14.35 15.07
CA THR A 241 12.64 13.98 16.41
C THR A 241 11.47 14.08 17.38
N VAL A 242 11.18 13.00 18.10
CA VAL A 242 10.10 12.92 19.09
C VAL A 242 10.66 13.20 20.49
N ARG A 243 10.00 14.08 21.26
CA ARG A 243 10.42 14.55 22.60
C ARG A 243 9.30 14.45 23.63
#